data_AF-A0A1D3K8N1-F1
#
_entry.id   AF-A0A1D3K8N1-F1
#
_cell.length_a   1.000
_cell.length_b   1.000
_cell.length_c   1.000
_cell.angle_alpha   90.00
_cell.angle_beta   90.00
_cell.angle_gamma   90.00
#
_symmetry.space_group_name_H-M   'P 1'
#
loop_
_entity.id
_entity.type
_entity.pdbx_description
1 polymer ?
#
loop_
_entity_poly.entity_id
_entity_poly.type
_entity_poly.pdbx_seq_one_letter_code
_entity_poly.pdbx_strand_id
1 'polypeptide(L)'
;MLTNLQLIDRDHAVAVGEFGMLFASQDGGANWQLAGTLPDEFYPHASYFRSPEEGWVGGLNGFIYHTTDAGQSWQRQSTPSSAPIFGFLASDNGLFAVGDHSSVLQLAGEQWQTLPTPDAPVYLRAITADSAQRLIVAGGRGLLLTLDTAPSATPAVATTTD
;
A
#
# COMPACT_ATOMS: atom_id res chain seq x y z
N MET A 1 14.87 4.07 -13.06
CA MET A 1 13.54 4.01 -13.72
C MET A 1 12.49 4.52 -12.74
N LEU A 2 11.52 5.32 -13.18
CA LEU A 2 10.35 5.67 -12.34
C LEU A 2 9.35 4.50 -12.36
N THR A 3 8.79 4.16 -11.21
CA THR A 3 7.93 2.99 -11.03
C THR A 3 6.49 3.35 -10.64
N ASN A 4 6.29 4.53 -10.04
CA ASN A 4 4.96 5.03 -9.73
C ASN A 4 4.91 6.55 -9.78
N LEU A 5 3.75 7.09 -10.14
CA LEU A 5 3.44 8.52 -10.20
C LEU A 5 2.03 8.71 -9.63
N GLN A 6 1.89 9.66 -8.73
CA GLN A 6 0.61 10.05 -8.14
C GLN A 6 0.46 11.57 -8.16
N LEU A 7 -0.67 12.04 -8.67
CA LEU A 7 -1.18 13.37 -8.36
C LEU A 7 -1.88 13.30 -7.01
N ILE A 8 -1.42 14.10 -6.06
CA ILE A 8 -1.98 14.16 -4.71
C ILE A 8 -3.16 15.15 -4.72
N ASP A 9 -2.93 16.31 -5.31
CA ASP A 9 -3.94 17.32 -5.57
C ASP A 9 -3.63 18.03 -6.90
N ARG A 10 -4.19 19.23 -7.10
CA ARG A 10 -4.01 20.02 -8.33
C ARG A 10 -2.57 20.46 -8.54
N ASP A 11 -1.86 20.78 -7.46
CA ASP A 11 -0.55 21.41 -7.49
C ASP A 11 0.54 20.43 -7.07
N HIS A 12 0.21 19.42 -6.24
CA HIS A 12 1.18 18.47 -5.72
C HIS A 12 1.16 17.14 -6.45
N ALA A 13 2.34 16.69 -6.87
CA ALA A 13 2.55 15.38 -7.45
C ALA A 13 3.81 14.72 -6.89
N VAL A 14 3.81 13.40 -6.81
CA VAL A 14 4.95 12.61 -6.35
C VAL A 14 5.22 11.48 -7.32
N ALA A 15 6.50 11.20 -7.55
CA ALA A 15 6.94 10.05 -8.33
C ALA A 15 8.03 9.31 -7.56
N VAL A 16 7.95 8.00 -7.53
CA VAL A 16 9.00 7.14 -6.95
C VAL A 16 9.68 6.32 -8.04
N GLY A 17 10.94 5.96 -7.81
CA GLY A 17 11.73 5.18 -8.75
C GLY A 17 12.81 4.34 -8.08
N GLU A 18 13.51 3.59 -8.93
CA GLU A 18 14.65 2.75 -8.55
C GLU A 18 15.66 3.50 -7.66
N PHE A 19 16.37 2.74 -6.81
CA PHE A 19 17.27 3.26 -5.78
C PHE A 19 16.55 4.16 -4.74
N GLY A 20 15.25 3.92 -4.55
CA GLY A 20 14.44 4.61 -3.57
C GLY A 20 14.21 6.09 -3.86
N MET A 21 14.42 6.57 -5.08
CA MET A 21 14.29 8.00 -5.38
C MET A 21 12.83 8.46 -5.21
N LEU A 22 12.63 9.57 -4.51
CA LEU A 22 11.36 10.29 -4.43
C LEU A 22 11.52 11.65 -5.11
N PHE A 23 10.69 11.91 -6.11
CA PHE A 23 10.54 13.22 -6.73
C PHE A 23 9.20 13.83 -6.33
N ALA A 24 9.20 15.15 -6.14
CA ALA A 24 7.99 15.91 -5.86
C ALA A 24 7.85 17.10 -6.81
N SER A 25 6.62 17.46 -7.11
CA SER A 25 6.22 18.66 -7.83
C SER A 25 5.24 19.45 -6.97
N GLN A 26 5.30 20.78 -7.09
CA GLN A 26 4.41 21.75 -6.41
C GLN A 26 3.67 22.64 -7.42
N ASP A 27 3.72 22.29 -8.70
CA ASP A 27 3.11 23.04 -9.81
C ASP A 27 2.39 22.13 -10.82
N GLY A 28 1.78 21.06 -10.31
CA GLY A 28 0.94 20.14 -11.09
C GLY A 28 1.73 19.23 -12.03
N GLY A 29 3.02 19.02 -11.75
CA GLY A 29 3.92 18.19 -12.54
C GLY A 29 4.68 18.94 -13.64
N ALA A 30 4.66 20.28 -13.65
CA ALA A 30 5.42 21.07 -14.62
C ALA A 30 6.92 21.08 -14.30
N ASN A 31 7.28 21.14 -13.02
CA ASN A 31 8.64 21.02 -12.52
C ASN A 31 8.73 19.96 -11.42
N TRP A 32 9.89 19.29 -11.35
CA TRP A 32 10.16 18.20 -10.43
C TRP A 32 11.48 18.40 -9.71
N GLN A 33 11.50 18.14 -8.42
CA GLN A 33 12.71 18.14 -7.59
C GLN A 33 12.90 16.79 -6.91
N LEU A 34 14.15 16.38 -6.73
CA LEU A 34 14.48 15.24 -5.86
C LEU A 34 14.18 15.63 -4.42
N ALA A 35 13.12 15.04 -3.85
CA ALA A 35 12.66 15.34 -2.50
C ALA A 35 13.37 14.49 -1.43
N GLY A 36 13.81 13.28 -1.80
CA GLY A 36 14.53 12.40 -0.90
C GLY A 36 14.84 11.04 -1.53
N THR A 37 15.42 10.16 -0.72
CA THR A 37 15.68 8.76 -1.08
C THR A 37 15.29 7.85 0.06
N LEU A 38 14.61 6.75 -0.24
CA LEU A 38 14.35 5.69 0.72
C LEU A 38 15.66 5.00 1.15
N PRO A 39 15.73 4.45 2.38
CA PRO A 39 16.88 3.68 2.85
C PRO A 39 17.18 2.42 2.01
N ASP A 40 18.37 1.85 2.19
CA ASP A 40 18.76 0.50 1.74
C ASP A 40 18.72 0.23 0.22
N GLU A 41 18.86 1.27 -0.61
CA GLU A 41 18.75 1.17 -2.09
C GLU A 41 17.46 0.46 -2.52
N PHE A 42 16.36 0.76 -1.83
CA PHE A 42 15.09 0.08 -2.01
C PHE A 42 14.56 0.17 -3.45
N TYR A 43 13.92 -0.90 -3.93
CA TYR A 43 13.28 -0.95 -5.25
C TYR A 43 11.76 -0.83 -5.09
N PRO A 44 11.20 0.40 -5.19
CA PRO A 44 9.78 0.61 -5.05
C PRO A 44 9.01 0.10 -6.27
N HIS A 45 7.86 -0.51 -6.03
CA HIS A 45 6.91 -0.92 -7.06
C HIS A 45 5.61 -0.13 -7.00
N ALA A 46 5.24 0.35 -5.82
CA ALA A 46 4.03 1.10 -5.60
C ALA A 46 4.25 2.18 -4.54
N SER A 47 3.50 3.27 -4.66
CA SER A 47 3.41 4.29 -3.63
C SER A 47 1.97 4.75 -3.48
N TYR A 48 1.66 5.28 -2.29
CA TYR A 48 0.43 6.00 -2.01
C TYR A 48 0.74 7.14 -1.04
N PHE A 49 0.44 8.37 -1.44
CA PHE A 49 0.55 9.57 -0.64
C PHE A 49 -0.85 10.11 -0.36
N ARG A 50 -1.16 10.37 0.90
CA ARG A 50 -2.44 10.96 1.32
C ARG A 50 -2.40 12.48 1.41
N SER A 51 -1.20 13.03 1.56
CA SER A 51 -0.88 14.45 1.46
C SER A 51 0.55 14.59 0.90
N PRO A 52 0.99 15.81 0.57
CA PRO A 52 2.38 16.04 0.17
C PRO A 52 3.42 15.59 1.22
N GLU A 53 3.03 15.56 2.50
CA GLU A 53 3.90 15.23 3.62
C GLU A 53 3.82 13.74 4.00
N GLU A 54 2.65 13.10 3.85
CA GLU A 54 2.43 11.76 4.36
C GLU A 54 2.18 10.74 3.25
N GLY A 55 2.99 9.66 3.24
CA GLY A 55 2.87 8.62 2.24
C GLY A 55 3.60 7.31 2.57
N TRP A 56 3.23 6.28 1.81
CA TRP A 56 3.74 4.92 1.90
C TRP A 56 4.35 4.51 0.57
N VAL A 57 5.42 3.74 0.63
CA VAL A 57 6.10 3.18 -0.54
C VAL A 57 6.40 1.72 -0.26
N GLY A 58 5.94 0.86 -1.16
CA GLY A 58 6.08 -0.59 -1.07
C GLY A 58 6.82 -1.15 -2.28
N GLY A 59 7.44 -2.31 -2.11
CA GLY A 59 8.32 -2.89 -3.12
C GLY A 59 8.77 -4.29 -2.77
N LEU A 60 10.02 -4.61 -3.14
CA LEU A 60 10.60 -5.94 -2.92
C LEU A 60 10.65 -6.34 -1.44
N ASN A 61 10.71 -7.65 -1.18
CA ASN A 61 10.79 -8.26 0.15
C ASN A 61 9.61 -7.95 1.08
N GLY A 62 8.49 -7.44 0.53
CA GLY A 62 7.31 -7.06 1.30
C GLY A 62 7.53 -5.85 2.21
N PHE A 63 8.59 -5.08 2.00
CA PHE A 63 8.86 -3.91 2.82
C PHE A 63 7.91 -2.78 2.42
N ILE A 64 7.44 -2.07 3.43
CA ILE A 64 6.69 -0.83 3.29
C ILE A 64 7.41 0.23 4.12
N TYR A 65 7.76 1.35 3.49
CA TYR A 65 8.28 2.53 4.16
C TYR A 65 7.17 3.58 4.24
N HIS A 66 7.10 4.28 5.36
CA HIS A 66 6.15 5.35 5.64
C HIS A 66 6.93 6.63 5.98
N THR A 67 6.44 7.76 5.47
CA THR A 67 6.94 9.10 5.78
C THR A 67 5.78 9.98 6.23
N THR A 68 6.08 10.94 7.10
CA THR A 68 5.17 12.00 7.56
C THR A 68 5.77 13.40 7.37
N ASP A 69 6.91 13.50 6.68
CA ASP A 69 7.72 14.71 6.49
C ASP A 69 8.16 14.91 5.03
N ALA A 70 7.32 14.52 4.08
CA ALA A 70 7.52 14.64 2.63
C ALA A 70 8.73 13.85 2.12
N GLY A 71 9.04 12.72 2.77
CA GLY A 71 10.13 11.83 2.38
C GLY A 71 11.52 12.29 2.84
N GLN A 72 11.60 13.24 3.77
CA GLN A 72 12.86 13.62 4.42
C GLN A 72 13.37 12.49 5.32
N SER A 73 12.45 11.80 5.99
CA SER A 73 12.72 10.58 6.74
C SER A 73 11.69 9.50 6.43
N TRP A 74 12.12 8.25 6.60
CA TRP A 74 11.31 7.06 6.31
C TRP A 74 11.40 6.07 7.45
N GLN A 75 10.26 5.60 7.91
CA GLN A 75 10.14 4.50 8.86
C GLN A 75 9.73 3.23 8.11
N ARG A 76 10.52 2.16 8.25
CA ARG A 76 10.13 0.85 7.76
C ARG A 76 9.05 0.26 8.67
N GLN A 77 7.89 -0.04 8.10
CA GLN A 77 6.79 -0.75 8.78
C GLN A 77 6.93 -2.26 8.51
N SER A 78 6.80 -3.05 9.59
CA SER A 78 6.81 -4.51 9.48
C SER A 78 5.54 -5.01 8.80
N THR A 79 5.69 -5.99 7.92
CA THR A 79 4.58 -6.69 7.26
C THR A 79 4.62 -8.17 7.62
N PRO A 80 3.46 -8.85 7.66
CA PRO A 80 3.38 -10.28 7.94
C PRO A 80 3.78 -11.15 6.73
N SER A 81 4.21 -10.54 5.63
CA SER A 81 4.52 -11.20 4.36
C SER A 81 5.80 -10.61 3.76
N SER A 82 6.68 -11.46 3.23
CA SER A 82 7.84 -11.03 2.44
C SER A 82 7.52 -10.89 0.94
N ALA A 83 6.26 -11.09 0.55
CA ALA A 83 5.82 -10.95 -0.82
C ALA A 83 5.97 -9.51 -1.30
N PRO A 84 6.53 -9.25 -2.50
CA PRO A 84 6.61 -7.91 -3.05
C PRO A 84 5.25 -7.20 -3.07
N ILE A 85 5.24 -5.92 -2.71
CA ILE A 85 4.05 -5.08 -2.76
C ILE A 85 3.93 -4.47 -4.15
N PHE A 86 2.76 -4.55 -4.76
CA PHE A 86 2.50 -4.13 -6.14
C PHE A 86 1.44 -3.05 -6.29
N GLY A 87 0.67 -2.76 -5.23
CA GLY A 87 -0.34 -1.71 -5.26
C GLY A 87 -0.82 -1.33 -3.87
N PHE A 88 -1.35 -0.12 -3.76
CA PHE A 88 -2.04 0.38 -2.58
C PHE A 88 -3.45 0.86 -2.95
N LEU A 89 -4.36 0.85 -1.99
CA LEU A 89 -5.67 1.49 -2.09
C LEU A 89 -6.04 2.09 -0.74
N ALA A 90 -6.33 3.38 -0.71
CA ALA A 90 -7.04 3.98 0.40
C ALA A 90 -8.56 3.87 0.18
N SER A 91 -9.29 3.53 1.24
CA SER A 91 -10.74 3.59 1.30
C SER A 91 -11.20 4.09 2.67
N ASP A 92 -12.52 4.15 2.89
CA ASP A 92 -13.08 4.54 4.18
C ASP A 92 -12.73 3.55 5.31
N ASN A 93 -12.39 2.30 4.94
CA ASN A 93 -11.98 1.25 5.87
C ASN A 93 -10.45 1.16 6.05
N GLY A 94 -9.71 2.15 5.56
CA GLY A 94 -8.27 2.30 5.79
C GLY A 94 -7.43 2.12 4.54
N LEU A 95 -6.13 1.89 4.75
CA LEU A 95 -5.16 1.69 3.68
C LEU A 95 -4.89 0.19 3.48
N PHE A 96 -4.96 -0.24 2.24
CA PHE A 96 -4.71 -1.61 1.82
C PHE A 96 -3.50 -1.68 0.91
N ALA A 97 -2.78 -2.81 0.96
CA ALA A 97 -1.69 -3.14 0.06
C ALA A 97 -1.93 -4.51 -0.56
N VAL A 98 -1.59 -4.67 -1.84
CA VAL A 98 -1.65 -5.94 -2.55
C VAL A 98 -0.28 -6.34 -3.07
N GLY A 99 0.00 -7.63 -3.09
CA GLY A 99 1.31 -8.15 -3.46
C GLY A 99 1.27 -9.54 -4.07
N ASP A 100 2.43 -10.19 -4.06
CA ASP A 100 2.57 -11.56 -4.53
C ASP A 100 1.89 -12.59 -3.60
N HIS A 101 1.75 -13.84 -4.04
CA HIS A 101 1.16 -14.94 -3.27
C HIS A 101 -0.23 -14.62 -2.69
N SER A 102 -1.09 -13.98 -3.50
CA SER A 102 -2.42 -13.53 -3.08
C SER A 102 -2.44 -12.64 -1.83
N SER A 103 -1.34 -11.94 -1.53
CA SER A 103 -1.23 -11.10 -0.33
C SER A 103 -2.12 -9.88 -0.46
N VAL A 104 -3.06 -9.72 0.49
CA VAL A 104 -3.81 -8.50 0.75
C VAL A 104 -3.59 -8.11 2.19
N LEU A 105 -3.06 -6.92 2.42
CA LEU A 105 -2.75 -6.38 3.73
C LEU A 105 -3.63 -5.15 4.02
N GLN A 106 -4.02 -4.97 5.28
CA GLN A 106 -4.68 -3.76 5.79
C GLN A 106 -3.80 -3.11 6.86
N LEU A 107 -3.67 -1.79 6.82
CA LEU A 107 -2.99 -1.02 7.86
C LEU A 107 -3.93 -0.82 9.06
N ALA A 108 -3.52 -1.28 10.24
CA ALA A 108 -4.22 -1.11 11.51
C ALA A 108 -3.31 -0.36 12.50
N GLY A 109 -3.53 0.95 12.64
CA GLY A 109 -2.57 1.84 13.32
C GLY A 109 -1.27 1.91 12.53
N GLU A 110 -0.17 1.44 13.13
CA GLU A 110 1.17 1.42 12.52
C GLU A 110 1.59 0.03 12.02
N GLN A 111 0.69 -0.95 12.02
CA GLN A 111 1.00 -2.35 11.72
C GLN A 111 0.14 -2.88 10.58
N TRP A 112 0.75 -3.64 9.67
CA TRP A 112 0.06 -4.31 8.57
C TRP A 112 -0.45 -5.68 9.01
N GLN A 113 -1.69 -6.00 8.65
CA GLN A 113 -2.34 -7.28 8.95
C GLN A 113 -2.82 -7.93 7.66
N THR A 114 -2.66 -9.25 7.53
CA THR A 114 -3.14 -9.99 6.37
C THR A 114 -4.66 -10.15 6.43
N LEU A 115 -5.32 -9.83 5.32
CA LEU A 115 -6.70 -10.24 5.10
C LEU A 115 -6.75 -11.67 4.55
N PRO A 116 -7.72 -12.50 4.97
CA PRO A 116 -7.86 -13.84 4.45
C PRO A 116 -8.07 -13.84 2.93
N THR A 117 -7.21 -14.55 2.21
CA THR A 117 -7.35 -14.82 0.78
C THR A 117 -7.15 -16.32 0.51
N PRO A 118 -7.63 -16.85 -0.62
CA PRO A 118 -7.30 -18.21 -1.03
C PRO A 118 -5.79 -18.37 -1.18
N ASP A 119 -5.25 -19.48 -0.68
CA ASP A 119 -3.85 -19.84 -0.91
C ASP A 119 -3.65 -20.15 -2.40
N ALA A 120 -3.08 -19.18 -3.11
CA ALA A 120 -2.79 -19.29 -4.52
C ALA A 120 -1.47 -18.56 -4.82
N PRO A 121 -0.54 -19.20 -5.56
CA PRO A 121 0.76 -18.61 -5.88
C PRO A 121 0.63 -17.66 -7.09
N VAL A 122 -0.20 -16.63 -6.96
CA VAL A 122 -0.40 -15.62 -8.01
C VAL A 122 -0.21 -14.22 -7.43
N TYR A 123 0.35 -13.34 -8.25
CA TYR A 123 0.48 -11.94 -7.88
C TYR A 123 -0.84 -11.20 -8.02
N LEU A 124 -1.14 -10.30 -7.09
CA LEU A 124 -2.24 -9.35 -7.19
C LEU A 124 -1.68 -8.00 -7.67
N ARG A 125 -2.36 -7.35 -8.62
CA ARG A 125 -1.87 -6.15 -9.31
C ARG A 125 -2.84 -4.99 -9.30
N ALA A 126 -4.13 -5.27 -9.24
CA ALA A 126 -5.18 -4.27 -9.24
C ALA A 126 -6.03 -4.45 -7.99
N ILE A 127 -6.36 -3.34 -7.35
CA ILE A 127 -7.23 -3.27 -6.19
C ILE A 127 -8.11 -2.02 -6.31
N THR A 128 -9.39 -2.18 -6.04
CA THR A 128 -10.37 -1.08 -5.94
C THR A 128 -11.40 -1.42 -4.88
N ALA A 129 -12.20 -0.44 -4.46
CA ALA A 129 -13.31 -0.64 -3.54
C ALA A 129 -14.64 -0.36 -4.25
N ASP A 130 -15.64 -1.19 -4.00
CA ASP A 130 -17.01 -0.92 -4.45
C ASP A 130 -17.74 0.07 -3.52
N SER A 131 -18.97 0.45 -3.88
CA SER A 131 -19.77 1.37 -3.07
C SER A 131 -20.16 0.81 -1.69
N ALA A 132 -20.01 -0.49 -1.47
CA ALA A 132 -20.20 -1.16 -0.18
C ALA A 132 -18.87 -1.34 0.57
N GLN A 133 -17.80 -0.68 0.12
CA GLN A 133 -16.43 -0.74 0.65
C GLN A 133 -15.76 -2.11 0.55
N ARG A 134 -16.30 -3.06 -0.22
CA ARG A 134 -15.64 -4.35 -0.43
C ARG A 134 -14.47 -4.18 -1.39
N LEU A 135 -13.35 -4.85 -1.13
CA LEU A 135 -12.23 -4.85 -2.06
C LEU A 135 -12.55 -5.74 -3.24
N ILE A 136 -12.31 -5.24 -4.44
CA ILE A 136 -12.24 -6.02 -5.67
C ILE A 136 -10.77 -6.08 -6.06
N VAL A 137 -10.20 -7.28 -6.05
CA VAL A 137 -8.77 -7.50 -6.27
C VAL A 137 -8.54 -8.43 -7.45
N ALA A 138 -7.66 -8.05 -8.36
CA ALA A 138 -7.36 -8.80 -9.57
C ALA A 138 -5.86 -9.10 -9.70
N GLY A 139 -5.55 -10.26 -10.27
CA GLY A 139 -4.19 -10.78 -10.32
C GLY A 139 -3.88 -11.73 -11.47
N GLY A 140 -2.72 -12.39 -11.34
CA GLY A 140 -2.24 -13.37 -12.29
C GLY A 140 -3.24 -14.50 -12.55
N ARG A 141 -3.17 -15.08 -13.76
CA ARG A 141 -4.02 -16.20 -14.19
C ARG A 141 -5.53 -15.90 -14.17
N GLY A 142 -5.90 -14.62 -14.21
CA GLY A 142 -7.30 -14.19 -14.23
C GLY A 142 -8.01 -14.27 -12.87
N LEU A 143 -7.25 -14.40 -11.77
CA LEU A 143 -7.83 -14.38 -10.43
C LEU A 143 -8.55 -13.06 -10.17
N LEU A 144 -9.78 -13.15 -9.69
CA LEU A 144 -10.59 -12.04 -9.20
C LEU A 144 -11.16 -12.43 -7.83
N LEU A 145 -10.94 -11.59 -6.83
CA LEU A 145 -11.42 -11.78 -5.46
C LEU A 145 -12.31 -10.60 -5.06
N THR A 146 -13.35 -10.88 -4.29
CA THR A 146 -14.10 -9.87 -3.55
C THR A 146 -13.92 -10.15 -2.06
N LEU A 147 -13.45 -9.16 -1.31
CA LEU A 147 -13.16 -9.27 0.12
C LEU A 147 -13.96 -8.24 0.91
N ASP A 148 -14.61 -8.67 1.98
CA ASP A 148 -15.22 -7.75 2.94
C ASP A 148 -14.13 -7.07 3.78
N THR A 149 -14.29 -5.77 4.02
CA THR A 149 -13.32 -4.91 4.73
C THR A 149 -13.82 -4.42 6.08
N ALA A 150 -15.09 -4.71 6.41
CA ALA A 150 -15.59 -4.44 7.74
C ALA A 150 -14.80 -5.29 8.75
N PRO A 151 -14.48 -4.76 9.94
CA PRO A 151 -13.86 -5.56 10.98
C PRO A 151 -14.76 -6.76 11.24
N SER A 152 -14.24 -7.97 10.99
CA SER A 152 -14.89 -9.22 11.37
C SER A 152 -15.30 -9.07 12.83
N ALA A 153 -16.61 -9.02 13.10
CA ALA A 153 -17.11 -8.94 14.46
C ALA A 153 -16.42 -10.04 15.28
N THR A 154 -15.73 -9.65 16.35
CA THR A 154 -15.03 -10.57 17.24
C THR A 154 -16.00 -11.69 17.64
N PRO A 155 -15.67 -12.98 17.48
CA PRO A 155 -16.54 -14.03 17.96
C PRO A 155 -16.64 -13.87 19.48
N ALA A 156 -17.85 -13.59 19.97
CA ALA A 156 -18.12 -13.55 21.39
C ALA A 156 -17.79 -14.93 21.97
N VAL A 157 -16.71 -15.00 22.76
CA VAL A 157 -16.41 -16.17 23.59
C VAL A 157 -17.53 -16.25 24.62
N ALA A 158 -18.50 -17.12 24.38
CA ALA A 158 -19.47 -17.50 25.39
C ALA A 158 -18.73 -18.27 26.48
N THR A 159 -18.38 -17.60 27.57
CA THR A 159 -17.99 -18.27 28.80
C THR A 159 -19.27 -18.85 29.41
N THR A 160 -19.46 -20.16 29.28
CA THR A 160 -20.34 -20.92 30.15
C THR A 160 -19.65 -21.03 31.51
N THR A 161 -20.13 -20.27 32.50
CA THR A 161 -19.92 -20.59 33.91
C THR A 161 -20.91 -21.67 34.32
N ASP A 162 -20.37 -22.81 34.75
CA ASP A 162 -21.05 -23.80 35.62
C ASP A 162 -21.28 -23.23 37.03
#